data_AF-A0A8X7UAS8-F1
#
_entry.id   AF-A0A8X7UAS8-F1
#
_cell.length_a   1.000
_cell.length_b   1.000
_cell.length_c   1.000
_cell.angle_alpha   90.00
_cell.angle_beta   90.00
_cell.angle_gamma   90.00
#
_symmetry.space_group_name_H-M   'P 1'
#
loop_
_entity.id
_entity.type
_entity.pdbx_description
1 polymer ?
#
loop_
_entity_poly.entity_id
_entity_poly.type
_entity_poly.pdbx_seq_one_letter_code
_entity_poly.pdbx_strand_id
1 'polypeptide(L)'
;MERGAGKTIAVVFYAQFMGRADELMAIMNQSLPELGLKREDCQEMSWLNTTLFWADYPAGTPTSILLIDRRALEISSRASQTTSRNQSPKKWNPYGGVMDRIPATATAFPHRKGNLFKIQYFTTWLDANTTEASLK
;
A
#
# COMPACT_ATOMS: atom_id res chain seq x y z
N MET A 1 -9.44 31.75 -24.04
CA MET A 1 -8.78 31.20 -22.84
C MET A 1 -9.41 29.85 -22.54
N GLU A 2 -8.77 28.76 -22.96
CA GLU A 2 -9.23 27.41 -22.62
C GLU A 2 -8.81 27.06 -21.19
N ARG A 3 -9.76 26.60 -20.38
CA ARG A 3 -9.48 26.08 -19.03
C ARG A 3 -8.87 24.68 -19.21
N GLY A 4 -7.61 24.52 -18.80
CA GLY A 4 -6.98 23.19 -18.75
C GLY A 4 -7.81 22.25 -17.89
N ALA A 5 -8.11 21.06 -18.40
CA ALA A 5 -8.77 20.00 -17.65
C ALA A 5 -8.01 19.76 -16.34
N GLY A 6 -8.69 19.95 -15.20
CA GLY A 6 -8.09 19.80 -13.87
C GLY A 6 -7.60 18.37 -13.65
N LYS A 7 -6.32 18.21 -13.31
CA LYS A 7 -5.78 16.91 -12.89
C LYS A 7 -6.22 16.63 -11.46
N THR A 8 -7.04 15.60 -11.23
CA THR A 8 -7.45 15.16 -9.90
C THR A 8 -6.38 14.25 -9.29
N ILE A 9 -5.94 14.56 -8.07
CA ILE A 9 -5.06 13.69 -7.28
C ILE A 9 -5.95 12.83 -6.39
N ALA A 10 -5.82 11.50 -6.49
CA ALA A 10 -6.42 10.58 -5.54
C ALA A 10 -5.40 10.27 -4.42
N VAL A 11 -5.88 10.25 -3.18
CA VAL A 11 -5.10 9.85 -2.00
C VAL A 11 -5.81 8.65 -1.37
N VAL A 12 -5.06 7.58 -1.11
CA VAL A 12 -5.59 6.36 -0.51
C VAL A 12 -4.84 6.10 0.80
N PHE A 13 -5.59 5.89 1.89
CA PHE A 13 -5.04 5.59 3.20
C PHE A 13 -5.18 4.08 3.46
N TYR A 14 -4.06 3.37 3.44
CA TYR A 14 -3.99 1.99 3.89
C TYR A 14 -3.52 1.95 5.35
N ALA A 15 -4.16 1.14 6.17
CA ALA A 15 -3.84 0.99 7.58
C ALA A 15 -3.87 -0.48 8.01
N GLN A 16 -3.01 -0.82 8.97
CA GLN A 16 -3.06 -2.09 9.70
C GLN A 16 -3.13 -1.76 11.19
N PHE A 17 -4.15 -2.30 11.86
CA PHE A 17 -4.33 -2.17 13.29
C PHE A 17 -4.31 -3.55 13.93
N MET A 18 -3.45 -3.74 14.94
CA MET A 18 -3.32 -5.00 15.66
C MET A 18 -4.33 -5.07 16.80
N GLY A 19 -5.61 -5.12 16.46
CA GLY A 19 -6.71 -5.13 17.41
C GLY A 19 -8.06 -5.28 16.71
N ARG A 20 -9.16 -5.06 17.47
CA ARG A 20 -10.53 -5.11 16.93
C ARG A 20 -10.86 -3.79 16.21
N ALA A 21 -11.74 -3.86 15.22
CA ALA A 21 -12.15 -2.68 14.47
C ALA A 21 -12.87 -1.64 15.33
N ASP A 22 -13.60 -2.05 16.37
CA ASP A 22 -14.32 -1.11 17.24
C ASP A 22 -13.34 -0.27 18.08
N GLU A 23 -12.21 -0.86 18.51
CA GLU A 23 -11.12 -0.15 19.17
C GLU A 23 -10.42 0.81 18.22
N LEU A 24 -10.16 0.39 16.97
CA LEU A 24 -9.63 1.25 15.92
C LEU A 24 -10.53 2.46 15.70
N MET A 25 -11.84 2.23 15.54
CA MET A 25 -12.82 3.28 15.33
C MET A 25 -12.83 4.30 16.47
N ALA A 26 -12.75 3.83 17.73
CA ALA A 26 -12.64 4.72 18.89
C ALA A 26 -11.38 5.60 18.84
N ILE A 27 -10.22 5.02 18.52
CA ILE A 27 -8.95 5.75 18.40
C ILE A 27 -9.01 6.78 17.25
N MET A 28 -9.54 6.38 16.09
CA MET A 28 -9.61 7.22 14.91
C MET A 28 -10.57 8.39 15.09
N ASN A 29 -11.72 8.16 15.72
CA ASN A 29 -12.66 9.24 16.05
C ASN A 29 -12.06 10.26 17.02
N GLN A 30 -11.13 9.84 17.88
CA GLN A 30 -10.45 10.74 18.81
C GLN A 30 -9.27 11.48 18.17
N SER A 31 -8.46 10.77 17.37
CA SER A 31 -7.12 11.24 16.97
C SER A 31 -7.06 11.76 15.53
N LEU A 32 -7.94 11.28 14.66
CA LEU A 32 -7.99 11.68 13.24
C LEU A 32 -9.43 11.55 12.68
N PRO A 33 -10.41 12.29 13.24
CA PRO A 33 -11.80 12.22 12.80
C PRO A 33 -11.99 12.72 11.36
N GLU A 34 -11.10 13.57 10.85
CA GLU A 34 -11.16 14.15 9.51
C GLU A 34 -11.01 13.09 8.40
N LEU A 35 -10.41 11.93 8.72
CA LEU A 35 -10.34 10.82 7.79
C LEU A 35 -11.73 10.25 7.48
N GLY A 36 -12.69 10.40 8.39
CA GLY A 36 -14.07 9.94 8.21
C GLY A 36 -14.18 8.42 8.06
N LEU A 37 -13.27 7.67 8.69
CA LEU A 37 -13.26 6.20 8.65
C LEU A 37 -14.59 5.64 9.15
N LYS A 38 -15.15 4.68 8.42
CA LYS A 38 -16.38 4.00 8.82
C LYS A 38 -16.11 2.53 9.13
N ARG A 39 -17.05 1.89 9.82
CA ARG A 39 -16.90 0.49 10.22
C ARG A 39 -16.90 -0.45 9.02
N GLU A 40 -17.61 -0.08 7.95
CA GLU A 40 -17.71 -0.82 6.70
C GLU A 40 -16.39 -0.82 5.92
N ASP A 41 -15.53 0.17 6.15
CA ASP A 41 -14.20 0.25 5.56
C ASP A 41 -13.19 -0.69 6.27
N CYS A 42 -13.55 -1.19 7.46
CA CYS A 42 -12.67 -2.02 8.29
C CYS A 42 -12.86 -3.51 8.02
N GLN A 43 -11.84 -4.14 7.44
CA GLN A 43 -11.80 -5.59 7.22
C GLN A 43 -10.98 -6.29 8.32
N GLU A 44 -11.66 -7.01 9.21
CA GLU A 44 -10.99 -7.84 10.22
C GLU A 44 -10.57 -9.17 9.61
N MET A 45 -9.31 -9.55 9.79
CA MET A 45 -8.76 -10.79 9.27
C MET A 45 -7.60 -11.29 10.13
N SER A 46 -7.16 -12.54 9.91
CA SER A 46 -5.94 -13.05 10.52
C SER A 46 -4.71 -12.32 9.98
N TRP A 47 -3.63 -12.28 10.75
CA TRP A 47 -2.39 -11.60 10.35
C TRP A 47 -1.81 -12.14 9.03
N LEU A 48 -1.91 -13.45 8.79
CA LEU A 48 -1.47 -14.08 7.53
C LEU A 48 -2.28 -13.58 6.32
N ASN A 49 -3.60 -13.44 6.48
CA ASN A 49 -4.44 -12.88 5.42
C ASN A 49 -4.12 -11.41 5.16
N THR A 50 -3.71 -10.66 6.19
CA THR A 50 -3.22 -9.28 6.00
C THR A 50 -1.96 -9.22 5.14
N THR A 51 -1.06 -10.21 5.23
CA THR A 51 0.11 -10.29 4.32
C THR A 51 -0.33 -10.41 2.85
N LEU A 52 -1.37 -11.19 2.57
CA LEU A 52 -1.91 -11.33 1.21
C LEU A 52 -2.55 -10.03 0.71
N PHE A 53 -3.29 -9.33 1.59
CA PHE A 53 -3.88 -8.02 1.29
C PHE A 53 -2.81 -6.99 0.88
N TRP A 54 -1.72 -6.86 1.64
CA TRP A 54 -0.63 -5.92 1.32
C TRP A 54 0.18 -6.30 0.08
N ALA A 55 0.09 -7.55 -0.36
CA ALA A 55 0.69 -8.05 -1.59
C ALA A 55 -0.26 -7.99 -2.80
N ASP A 56 -1.41 -7.30 -2.66
CA ASP A 56 -2.42 -7.11 -3.70
C ASP A 56 -3.04 -8.44 -4.22
N TYR A 57 -3.07 -9.50 -3.40
CA TYR A 57 -3.78 -10.74 -3.74
C TYR A 57 -5.30 -10.60 -3.54
N PRO A 58 -6.13 -11.23 -4.38
CA PRO A 58 -7.58 -11.25 -4.19
C PRO A 58 -7.99 -11.83 -2.84
N ALA A 59 -9.04 -11.27 -2.24
CA ALA A 59 -9.64 -11.79 -1.02
C ALA A 59 -10.04 -13.27 -1.18
N GLY A 60 -9.72 -14.08 -0.18
CA GLY A 60 -9.97 -15.54 -0.20
C GLY A 60 -8.85 -16.38 -0.82
N THR A 61 -7.77 -15.76 -1.31
CA THR A 61 -6.57 -16.48 -1.78
C THR A 61 -6.01 -17.35 -0.64
N PRO A 62 -5.71 -18.64 -0.86
CA PRO A 62 -5.10 -19.50 0.17
C PRO A 62 -3.70 -19.00 0.57
N THR A 63 -3.41 -19.01 1.86
CA THR A 63 -2.10 -18.57 2.41
C THR A 63 -0.93 -19.43 1.94
N SER A 64 -1.18 -20.64 1.43
CA SER A 64 -0.17 -21.50 0.82
C SER A 64 0.53 -20.86 -0.39
N ILE A 65 -0.05 -19.83 -1.02
CA ILE A 65 0.63 -19.05 -2.07
C ILE A 65 1.96 -18.45 -1.58
N LEU A 66 2.07 -18.15 -0.29
CA LEU A 66 3.28 -17.59 0.34
C LEU A 66 4.44 -18.59 0.37
N LEU A 67 4.18 -19.88 0.11
CA LEU A 67 5.19 -20.94 0.07
C LEU A 67 5.80 -21.14 -1.33
N ILE A 68 5.26 -20.49 -2.36
CA ILE A 68 5.69 -20.69 -3.76
C ILE A 68 6.98 -19.92 -4.04
N ASP A 69 7.95 -20.58 -4.69
CA ASP A 69 9.18 -19.96 -5.18
C ASP A 69 8.89 -19.01 -6.36
N ARG A 70 9.48 -17.81 -6.31
CA ARG A 70 9.25 -16.70 -7.26
C ARG A 70 9.53 -17.05 -8.72
N ARG A 71 10.32 -18.09 -9.00
CA ARG A 71 10.54 -18.56 -10.39
C ARG A 71 9.25 -19.02 -11.08
N ALA A 72 8.24 -19.43 -10.33
CA ALA A 72 6.94 -19.86 -10.89
C ALA A 72 5.93 -18.70 -11.07
N LEU A 73 6.23 -17.50 -10.57
CA LEU A 73 5.27 -16.38 -10.49
C LEU A 73 5.38 -15.37 -11.64
N GLU A 74 6.40 -15.45 -12.51
CA GLU A 74 6.54 -14.55 -13.67
C GLU A 74 5.35 -14.63 -14.64
N ILE A 75 4.63 -15.76 -14.66
CA ILE A 75 3.45 -15.97 -15.50
C ILE A 75 2.23 -15.19 -14.96
N SER A 76 2.14 -14.94 -13.65
CA SER A 76 1.01 -14.24 -13.02
C SER A 76 1.17 -12.73 -12.99
N SER A 77 2.39 -12.21 -12.91
CA SER A 77 2.65 -10.76 -12.79
C SER A 77 2.28 -9.97 -14.05
N ARG A 78 2.25 -10.65 -15.22
CA ARG A 78 1.80 -10.08 -16.50
C ARG A 78 0.30 -9.75 -16.53
N ALA A 79 -0.53 -10.47 -15.78
CA ALA A 79 -1.98 -10.26 -15.75
C ALA A 79 -2.39 -9.11 -14.81
N SER A 80 -1.64 -8.89 -13.72
CA SER A 80 -1.94 -7.82 -12.75
C SER A 80 -1.49 -6.44 -13.21
N GLN A 81 -0.55 -6.34 -14.17
CA GLN A 81 -0.10 -5.06 -14.72
C GLN A 81 -1.13 -4.38 -15.63
N THR A 82 -2.16 -5.09 -16.10
CA THR A 82 -3.11 -4.55 -17.08
C THR A 82 -4.13 -3.59 -16.46
N THR A 83 -4.28 -3.54 -15.13
CA THR A 83 -5.38 -2.81 -14.48
C THR A 83 -4.99 -1.48 -13.81
N SER A 84 -3.71 -1.15 -13.61
CA SER A 84 -3.31 0.17 -13.10
C SER A 84 -2.97 1.12 -14.25
N ARG A 85 -3.98 1.81 -14.78
CA ARG A 85 -3.77 2.97 -15.68
C ARG A 85 -2.85 3.99 -14.99
N ASN A 86 -1.63 4.14 -15.50
CA ASN A 86 -0.73 5.31 -15.39
C ASN A 86 -0.78 6.09 -14.06
N GLN A 87 -0.62 5.42 -12.94
CA GLN A 87 -0.41 6.10 -11.66
C GLN A 87 0.96 5.71 -11.11
N SER A 88 1.78 6.73 -10.90
CA SER A 88 3.08 6.67 -10.24
C SER A 88 2.86 6.99 -8.75
N PRO A 89 2.52 6.00 -7.90
CA PRO A 89 2.11 6.29 -6.53
C PRO A 89 3.30 6.83 -5.73
N LYS A 90 3.06 7.90 -4.98
CA LYS A 90 3.93 8.32 -3.89
C LYS A 90 3.48 7.60 -2.63
N LYS A 91 4.31 6.71 -2.07
CA LYS A 91 3.99 5.95 -0.85
C LYS A 91 4.63 6.61 0.37
N TRP A 92 3.82 6.94 1.37
CA TRP A 92 4.24 7.60 2.60
C TRP A 92 4.06 6.59 3.74
N ASN A 93 5.14 6.25 4.43
CA ASN A 93 5.12 5.25 5.51
C ASN A 93 5.44 5.94 6.85
N PRO A 94 4.53 5.95 7.83
CA PRO A 94 4.75 6.63 9.10
C PRO A 94 5.91 5.99 9.88
N TYR A 95 6.70 6.83 10.55
CA TYR A 95 7.72 6.45 11.52
C TYR A 95 7.21 6.78 12.94
N GLY A 96 8.08 6.76 13.94
CA GLY A 96 7.71 6.90 15.35
C GLY A 96 7.62 5.56 16.08
N GLY A 97 6.85 5.51 17.16
CA GLY A 97 6.65 4.29 17.94
C GLY A 97 7.98 3.66 18.40
N VAL A 98 8.19 2.39 18.05
CA VAL A 98 9.46 1.69 18.37
C VAL A 98 10.66 2.28 17.63
N MET A 99 10.48 2.82 16.43
CA MET A 99 11.59 3.39 15.64
C MET A 99 12.23 4.61 16.30
N ASP A 100 11.50 5.34 17.14
CA ASP A 100 12.02 6.48 17.90
C ASP A 100 12.83 6.07 19.15
N ARG A 101 12.66 4.83 19.62
CA ARG A 101 13.32 4.32 20.83
C ARG A 101 14.67 3.68 20.52
N ILE A 102 14.91 3.31 19.26
CA ILE A 102 16.15 2.66 18.82
C ILE A 102 17.19 3.75 18.48
N PRO A 103 18.41 3.71 19.04
CA PRO A 103 19.47 4.63 18.67
C PRO A 103 19.83 4.55 17.18
N ALA A 104 20.13 5.68 16.55
CA ALA A 104 20.52 5.73 15.14
C ALA A 104 21.80 4.92 14.82
N THR A 105 22.65 4.70 15.84
CA THR A 105 23.89 3.94 15.74
C THR A 105 23.74 2.44 16.02
N ALA A 106 22.55 1.98 16.45
CA ALA A 106 22.35 0.58 16.81
C ALA A 106 22.47 -0.39 15.61
N THR A 107 22.25 0.12 14.40
CA THR A 107 22.35 -0.62 13.13
C THR A 107 22.80 0.32 12.02
N ALA A 108 23.25 -0.22 10.88
CA ALA A 108 23.55 0.58 9.69
C ALA A 108 22.36 1.40 9.17
N PHE A 109 21.11 1.05 9.50
CA PHE A 109 19.91 1.81 9.15
C PHE A 109 19.66 2.94 10.18
N PRO A 110 19.96 4.22 9.86
CA PRO A 110 20.09 5.28 10.86
C PRO A 110 18.82 6.12 11.02
N HIS A 111 17.82 5.94 10.15
CA HIS A 111 16.59 6.74 10.18
C HIS A 111 15.71 6.30 11.35
N ARG A 112 15.87 6.97 12.49
CA ARG A 112 15.20 6.69 13.77
C ARG A 112 14.49 7.96 14.26
N LYS A 113 14.57 8.24 15.56
CA LYS A 113 14.00 9.43 16.21
C LYS A 113 14.19 10.71 15.39
N GLY A 114 13.09 11.45 15.21
CA GLY A 114 13.05 12.71 14.45
C GLY A 114 12.65 12.55 12.97
N ASN A 115 12.62 11.32 12.44
CA ASN A 115 12.06 11.07 11.11
C ASN A 115 10.54 10.84 11.23
N LEU A 116 9.72 11.66 10.58
CA LEU A 116 8.26 11.58 10.67
C LEU A 116 7.68 10.46 9.79
N PHE A 117 8.20 10.34 8.57
CA PHE A 117 7.76 9.36 7.58
C PHE A 117 8.86 9.10 6.54
N LYS A 118 8.77 7.94 5.88
CA LYS A 118 9.54 7.62 4.67
C LYS A 118 8.67 7.82 3.44
N ILE A 119 9.11 8.64 2.49
CA ILE A 119 8.45 8.80 1.18
C ILE A 119 9.19 7.97 0.13
N GLN A 120 8.43 7.21 -0.66
CA GLN A 120 8.92 6.50 -1.83
C GLN A 120 8.20 7.00 -3.08
N TYR A 121 8.96 7.24 -4.14
CA TYR A 121 8.46 7.66 -5.44
C TYR A 121 8.57 6.47 -6.38
N PHE A 122 7.46 6.01 -6.93
CA PHE A 122 7.43 4.94 -7.93
C PHE A 122 7.07 5.50 -9.28
N THR A 123 7.65 4.91 -10.32
CA THR A 123 7.20 5.10 -11.70
C THR A 123 7.20 3.73 -12.37
N THR A 124 6.12 3.43 -13.07
CA THR A 124 5.94 2.18 -13.79
C THR A 124 5.82 2.49 -15.27
N TRP A 125 6.58 1.78 -16.08
CA TRP A 125 6.49 1.81 -17.54
C TRP A 125 6.01 0.44 -18.01
N LEU A 126 5.11 0.43 -18.98
CA LEU A 126 4.73 -0.79 -19.70
C LEU A 126 5.71 -1.00 -20.86
N ASP A 127 6.02 -2.26 -21.17
CA ASP A 127 6.87 -2.58 -22.32
C ASP A 127 6.22 -2.11 -23.62
N ALA A 128 7.00 -1.48 -24.50
CA ALA A 128 6.51 -0.88 -25.75
C ALA A 128 5.81 -1.90 -26.68
N ASN A 129 6.24 -3.16 -26.68
CA ASN A 129 5.65 -4.23 -27.50
C ASN A 129 4.23 -4.62 -27.09
N THR A 130 3.75 -4.20 -25.92
CA THR A 130 2.36 -4.43 -25.48
C THR A 130 1.39 -3.43 -26.11
N THR A 131 1.89 -2.32 -26.65
CA THR A 131 1.09 -1.22 -27.23
C THR A 131 0.61 -1.51 -28.65
N GLU A 132 1.36 -2.30 -29.43
CA GLU A 132 0.99 -2.70 -30.80
C GLU A 132 -0.17 -3.70 -30.83
N ALA A 133 -0.33 -4.54 -29.80
CA ALA A 133 -1.41 -5.52 -29.73
C ALA A 133 -2.79 -4.90 -29.44
N SER A 134 -2.83 -3.65 -28.97
CA SER A 134 -4.06 -2.90 -28.70
C SER A 134 -4.49 -1.94 -29.83
N LEU A 135 -3.74 -1.91 -30.94
CA LEU A 135 -4.01 -1.05 -32.11
C LEU A 135 -4.33 -1.85 -33.39
N LYS A 136 -4.75 -3.11 -33.27
CA LYS A 136 -5.32 -3.88 -34.38
C LYS A 136 -6.77 -4.26 -34.10
#